data_AF-A0AAW1QPK4-F1
#
_entry.id   AF-A0AAW1QPK4-F1
#
_cell.length_a   1.000
_cell.length_b   1.000
_cell.length_c   1.000
_cell.angle_alpha   90.00
_cell.angle_beta   90.00
_cell.angle_gamma   90.00
#
_symmetry.space_group_name_H-M   'P 1'
#
loop_
_entity.id
_entity.type
_entity.pdbx_description
1 polymer ?
#
loop_
_entity_poly.entity_id
_entity_poly.type
_entity_poly.pdbx_seq_one_letter_code
_entity_poly.pdbx_strand_id
1 'polypeptide(L)'
;MWKANGSGFAANIRFLALAAALYKSNGTLYIEEDWYYKCSDLHAWPALFHGPTPLSFTPGTTPECSRKTFDNVRAEVELYKPGQWDVLEQEGLSQVWHLAPFLRQASAKALRELLHQPAPHIAFHVRGGDKFDEDQRGKRASTYPEHLVASFEAQHPTVQGGTCILIGDDHKLINQTQDLVRRHLKCKVMLRGITSGSRHEQVEFNRLPLEDRCAATQRLIVDLEIMAQAEYFVGSPTSDR
;
A
#
# COMPACT_ATOMS: atom_id res chain seq x y z
N MET A 1 -9.90 -19.49 -5.90
CA MET A 1 -8.77 -18.86 -6.61
C MET A 1 -9.06 -17.37 -6.78
N TRP A 2 -8.16 -16.51 -6.31
CA TRP A 2 -8.21 -15.06 -6.48
C TRP A 2 -7.30 -14.63 -7.63
N LYS A 3 -7.77 -13.68 -8.45
CA LYS A 3 -7.00 -13.10 -9.56
C LYS A 3 -6.80 -11.62 -9.33
N ALA A 4 -5.55 -11.16 -9.42
CA ALA A 4 -5.25 -9.75 -9.48
C ALA A 4 -5.94 -9.09 -10.67
N ASN A 5 -6.47 -7.90 -10.48
CA ASN A 5 -6.83 -7.02 -11.59
C ASN A 5 -5.67 -6.06 -11.84
N GLY A 6 -5.55 -5.48 -13.03
CA GLY A 6 -4.48 -4.56 -13.41
C GLY A 6 -4.40 -3.25 -12.60
N SER A 7 -5.06 -3.20 -11.43
CA SER A 7 -4.99 -2.16 -10.41
C SER A 7 -3.64 -2.17 -9.68
N GLY A 8 -3.43 -1.13 -8.86
CA GLY A 8 -2.22 -0.96 -8.07
C GLY A 8 -2.01 -2.03 -6.98
N PHE A 9 -0.85 -1.98 -6.35
CA PHE A 9 -0.43 -2.95 -5.33
C PHE A 9 -1.37 -2.99 -4.13
N ALA A 10 -1.64 -1.86 -3.48
CA ALA A 10 -2.46 -1.79 -2.28
C ALA A 10 -3.90 -2.27 -2.53
N ALA A 11 -4.48 -1.93 -3.69
CA ALA A 11 -5.79 -2.44 -4.11
C ALA A 11 -5.77 -3.97 -4.19
N ASN A 12 -4.78 -4.57 -4.83
CA ASN A 12 -4.68 -6.02 -4.93
C ASN A 12 -4.53 -6.70 -3.55
N ILE A 13 -3.68 -6.15 -2.68
CA ILE A 13 -3.48 -6.65 -1.31
C ILE A 13 -4.77 -6.57 -0.48
N ARG A 14 -5.47 -5.44 -0.53
CA ARG A 14 -6.73 -5.25 0.20
C ARG A 14 -7.75 -6.32 -0.14
N PHE A 15 -7.93 -6.63 -1.42
CA PHE A 15 -8.94 -7.61 -1.85
C PHE A 15 -8.49 -9.04 -1.60
N LEU A 16 -7.18 -9.30 -1.64
CA LEU A 16 -6.64 -10.56 -1.18
C LEU A 16 -6.89 -10.77 0.32
N ALA A 17 -6.71 -9.72 1.15
CA ALA A 17 -7.02 -9.76 2.57
C ALA A 17 -8.51 -10.05 2.81
N LEU A 18 -9.41 -9.32 2.14
CA LEU A 18 -10.85 -9.58 2.24
C LEU A 18 -11.22 -11.01 1.84
N ALA A 19 -10.64 -11.52 0.76
CA ALA A 19 -10.84 -12.91 0.34
C ALA A 19 -10.31 -13.91 1.38
N ALA A 20 -9.14 -13.65 1.97
CA ALA A 20 -8.57 -14.50 3.01
C ALA A 20 -9.47 -14.54 4.25
N ALA A 21 -10.01 -13.41 4.69
CA ALA A 21 -10.95 -13.36 5.80
C ALA A 21 -12.27 -14.09 5.48
N LEU A 22 -12.88 -13.83 4.31
CA LEU A 22 -14.15 -14.45 3.91
C LEU A 22 -14.07 -15.97 3.79
N TYR A 23 -12.98 -16.49 3.25
CA TYR A 23 -12.86 -17.92 2.93
C TYR A 23 -12.04 -18.73 3.93
N LYS A 24 -11.54 -18.11 5.01
CA LYS A 24 -10.71 -18.75 6.05
C LYS A 24 -11.26 -20.08 6.56
N SER A 25 -12.57 -20.19 6.75
CA SER A 25 -13.23 -21.40 7.27
C SER A 25 -13.74 -22.35 6.19
N ASN A 26 -13.80 -21.91 4.93
CA ASN A 26 -14.60 -22.54 3.88
C ASN A 26 -13.79 -22.93 2.64
N GLY A 27 -12.46 -23.02 2.75
CA GLY A 27 -11.63 -23.56 1.68
C GLY A 27 -10.18 -23.12 1.73
N THR A 28 -9.48 -23.39 0.63
CA THR A 28 -8.09 -22.97 0.43
C THR A 28 -8.06 -21.84 -0.58
N LEU A 29 -7.43 -20.72 -0.20
CA LEU A 29 -7.26 -19.58 -1.09
C LEU A 29 -6.02 -19.76 -1.94
N TYR A 30 -6.22 -19.84 -3.26
CA TYR A 30 -5.15 -19.82 -4.25
C TYR A 30 -5.05 -18.44 -4.89
N ILE A 31 -3.84 -17.95 -5.16
CA ILE A 31 -3.56 -16.72 -5.91
C ILE A 31 -3.09 -17.06 -7.32
N GLU A 32 -3.72 -16.44 -8.32
CA GLU A 32 -3.23 -16.45 -9.69
C GLU A 32 -2.20 -15.32 -9.85
N GLU A 33 -0.98 -15.68 -10.24
CA GLU A 33 0.20 -14.83 -10.11
C GLU A 33 0.45 -13.87 -11.29
N ASP A 34 -0.60 -13.54 -12.04
CA ASP A 34 -0.57 -12.58 -13.14
C ASP A 34 -0.70 -11.14 -12.62
N TRP A 35 0.32 -10.69 -11.88
CA TRP A 35 0.41 -9.33 -11.33
C TRP A 35 1.80 -8.72 -11.52
N TYR A 36 1.87 -7.39 -11.65
CA TYR A 36 3.12 -6.67 -11.96
C TYR A 36 4.05 -6.49 -10.76
N TYR A 37 3.53 -6.61 -9.54
CA TYR A 37 4.24 -6.39 -8.29
C TYR A 37 4.89 -7.66 -7.78
N LYS A 38 5.90 -8.16 -8.49
CA LYS A 38 6.51 -9.46 -8.22
C LYS A 38 8.04 -9.44 -8.32
N CYS A 39 8.65 -10.40 -7.63
CA CYS A 39 10.10 -10.64 -7.64
C CYS A 39 10.50 -11.97 -8.30
N SER A 40 9.54 -12.69 -8.87
CA SER A 40 9.75 -13.95 -9.58
C SER A 40 8.64 -14.13 -10.60
N ASP A 41 8.97 -14.64 -11.80
CA ASP A 41 7.96 -15.02 -12.80
C ASP A 41 7.26 -16.34 -12.49
N LEU A 42 7.85 -17.16 -11.61
CA LEU A 42 7.34 -18.50 -11.27
C LEU A 42 6.47 -18.51 -10.01
N HIS A 43 6.88 -17.73 -9.00
CA HIS A 43 6.29 -17.73 -7.66
C HIS A 43 6.24 -16.30 -7.12
N ALA A 44 5.34 -15.51 -7.67
CA ALA A 44 5.23 -14.09 -7.45
C ALA A 44 4.89 -13.74 -5.99
N TRP A 45 3.96 -14.47 -5.37
CA TRP A 45 3.56 -14.26 -3.98
C TRP A 45 4.61 -14.78 -2.97
N PRO A 46 5.07 -16.04 -3.05
CA PRO A 46 6.10 -16.58 -2.15
C PRO A 46 7.44 -15.84 -2.20
N ALA A 47 7.72 -15.11 -3.28
CA ALA A 47 8.93 -14.29 -3.41
C ALA A 47 8.90 -13.03 -2.52
N LEU A 48 7.73 -12.57 -2.08
CA LEU A 48 7.56 -11.35 -1.27
C LEU A 48 6.97 -11.65 0.11
N PHE A 49 6.11 -12.67 0.19
CA PHE A 49 5.38 -13.03 1.40
C PHE A 49 5.58 -14.52 1.71
N HIS A 50 5.49 -14.86 2.97
CA HIS A 50 5.36 -16.24 3.45
C HIS A 50 3.99 -16.41 4.10
N GLY A 51 3.79 -17.61 4.64
CA GLY A 51 2.59 -17.96 5.36
C GLY A 51 1.84 -19.09 4.68
N PRO A 52 0.82 -19.62 5.36
CA PRO A 52 0.03 -20.72 4.84
C PRO A 52 -0.90 -20.30 3.70
N THR A 53 -1.15 -18.99 3.53
CA THR A 53 -2.19 -18.45 2.65
C THR A 53 -1.78 -17.10 2.06
N PRO A 54 -2.14 -16.79 0.80
CA PRO A 54 -2.62 -17.72 -0.23
C PRO A 54 -1.52 -18.67 -0.72
N LEU A 55 -1.94 -19.81 -1.28
CA LEU A 55 -1.06 -20.71 -2.03
C LEU A 55 -0.99 -20.27 -3.51
N SER A 56 0.16 -20.43 -4.17
CA SER A 56 0.26 -20.16 -5.61
C SER A 56 -0.61 -21.14 -6.41
N PHE A 57 -1.44 -20.62 -7.31
CA PHE A 57 -2.19 -21.45 -8.24
C PHE A 57 -1.27 -22.08 -9.27
N THR A 58 -1.36 -23.39 -9.46
CA THR A 58 -0.64 -24.11 -10.52
C THR A 58 -1.65 -24.90 -11.36
N PRO A 59 -1.81 -24.57 -12.65
CA PRO A 59 -2.71 -25.30 -13.55
C PRO A 59 -2.44 -26.81 -13.53
N GLY A 60 -3.50 -27.62 -13.47
CA GLY A 60 -3.41 -29.09 -13.52
C GLY A 60 -3.01 -29.79 -12.21
N THR A 61 -2.58 -29.05 -11.18
CA THR A 61 -2.28 -29.62 -9.85
C THR A 61 -3.20 -29.08 -8.75
N THR A 62 -3.82 -27.93 -9.00
CA THR A 62 -4.80 -27.35 -8.08
C THR A 62 -6.16 -28.02 -8.30
N PRO A 63 -6.89 -28.42 -7.23
CA PRO A 63 -8.24 -28.98 -7.35
C PRO A 63 -9.20 -28.01 -8.08
N GLU A 64 -10.31 -28.55 -8.60
CA GLU A 64 -11.39 -27.71 -9.11
C GLU A 64 -11.80 -26.69 -8.07
N CYS A 65 -11.67 -25.41 -8.40
CA CYS A 65 -11.92 -24.31 -7.47
C CYS A 65 -12.70 -23.18 -8.17
N SER A 66 -13.53 -22.48 -7.40
CA SER A 66 -14.20 -21.30 -7.91
C SER A 66 -13.20 -20.15 -8.06
N ARG A 67 -13.26 -19.47 -9.21
CA ARG A 67 -12.49 -18.25 -9.47
C ARG A 67 -13.27 -17.06 -8.94
N LYS A 68 -12.59 -16.20 -8.18
CA LYS A 68 -13.12 -14.98 -7.58
C LYS A 68 -12.31 -13.80 -8.09
N THR A 69 -12.99 -12.84 -8.67
CA THR A 69 -12.43 -11.53 -9.01
C THR A 69 -12.66 -10.55 -7.87
N PHE A 70 -12.06 -9.37 -8.00
CA PHE A 70 -12.31 -8.21 -7.15
C PHE A 70 -13.82 -7.92 -6.97
N ASP A 71 -14.60 -7.90 -8.05
CA ASP A 71 -16.03 -7.61 -8.00
C ASP A 71 -16.82 -8.72 -7.29
N ASN A 72 -16.39 -9.99 -7.44
CA ASN A 72 -17.02 -11.09 -6.72
C ASN A 72 -16.80 -10.97 -5.21
N VAL A 73 -15.55 -10.69 -4.79
CA VAL A 73 -15.22 -10.53 -3.37
C VAL A 73 -15.99 -9.33 -2.78
N ARG A 74 -16.02 -8.19 -3.48
CA ARG A 74 -16.79 -7.01 -3.08
C ARG A 74 -18.27 -7.35 -2.87
N ALA A 75 -18.90 -7.98 -3.86
CA ALA A 75 -20.32 -8.32 -3.78
C ALA A 75 -20.62 -9.27 -2.61
N GLU A 76 -19.72 -10.21 -2.32
CA GLU A 76 -19.88 -11.14 -1.21
C GLU A 76 -19.67 -10.48 0.15
N VAL A 77 -18.71 -9.55 0.29
CA VAL A 77 -18.57 -8.74 1.51
C VAL A 77 -19.87 -7.98 1.79
N GLU A 78 -20.40 -7.28 0.77
CA GLU A 78 -21.65 -6.52 0.93
C GLU A 78 -22.85 -7.41 1.26
N LEU A 79 -22.92 -8.60 0.67
CA LEU A 79 -24.02 -9.53 0.89
C LEU A 79 -23.98 -10.18 2.28
N TYR A 80 -22.81 -10.65 2.70
CA TYR A 80 -22.69 -11.50 3.90
C TYR A 80 -22.19 -10.76 5.14
N LYS A 81 -21.51 -9.64 4.96
CA LYS A 81 -20.83 -8.88 6.02
C LYS A 81 -20.93 -7.35 5.79
N PRO A 82 -22.14 -6.81 5.57
CA PRO A 82 -22.33 -5.40 5.23
C PRO A 82 -21.72 -4.49 6.31
N GLY A 83 -20.95 -3.49 5.88
CA GLY A 83 -20.30 -2.53 6.76
C GLY A 83 -19.11 -3.05 7.59
N GLN A 84 -18.68 -4.31 7.41
CA GLN A 84 -17.55 -4.89 8.16
C GLN A 84 -16.23 -4.90 7.38
N TRP A 85 -16.09 -4.02 6.40
CA TRP A 85 -14.92 -3.97 5.50
C TRP A 85 -13.61 -3.88 6.28
N ASP A 86 -13.48 -2.92 7.19
CA ASP A 86 -12.23 -2.68 7.90
C ASP A 86 -11.86 -3.84 8.83
N VAL A 87 -12.85 -4.48 9.45
CA VAL A 87 -12.66 -5.65 10.34
C VAL A 87 -12.17 -6.85 9.53
N LEU A 88 -12.83 -7.13 8.39
CA LEU A 88 -12.42 -8.23 7.50
C LEU A 88 -11.06 -7.97 6.87
N GLU A 89 -10.77 -6.73 6.51
CA GLU A 89 -9.48 -6.34 5.96
C GLU A 89 -8.36 -6.56 6.99
N GLN A 90 -8.55 -6.15 8.24
CA GLN A 90 -7.59 -6.41 9.32
C GLN A 90 -7.41 -7.92 9.59
N GLU A 91 -8.50 -8.68 9.70
CA GLU A 91 -8.43 -10.13 9.87
C GLU A 91 -7.71 -10.79 8.69
N GLY A 92 -7.98 -10.34 7.47
CA GLY A 92 -7.36 -10.83 6.26
C GLY A 92 -5.87 -10.53 6.19
N LEU A 93 -5.49 -9.27 6.47
CA LEU A 93 -4.10 -8.82 6.49
C LEU A 93 -3.28 -9.64 7.49
N SER A 94 -3.85 -9.96 8.66
CA SER A 94 -3.17 -10.80 9.65
C SER A 94 -2.83 -12.23 9.17
N GLN A 95 -3.48 -12.69 8.08
CA GLN A 95 -3.27 -14.01 7.49
C GLN A 95 -2.36 -14.00 6.26
N VAL A 96 -2.31 -12.89 5.52
CA VAL A 96 -1.59 -12.80 4.24
C VAL A 96 -0.34 -11.91 4.33
N TRP A 97 -0.31 -10.97 5.26
CA TRP A 97 0.77 -9.97 5.36
C TRP A 97 1.96 -10.46 6.19
N HIS A 98 2.49 -11.65 5.86
CA HIS A 98 3.70 -12.16 6.49
C HIS A 98 4.90 -11.98 5.57
N LEU A 99 5.66 -10.90 5.76
CA LEU A 99 6.79 -10.58 4.88
C LEU A 99 7.85 -11.70 4.84
N ALA A 100 8.46 -11.88 3.67
CA ALA A 100 9.64 -12.73 3.50
C ALA A 100 10.82 -12.28 4.39
N PRO A 101 11.76 -13.15 4.82
CA PRO A 101 12.83 -12.80 5.75
C PRO A 101 13.62 -11.58 5.33
N PHE A 102 13.97 -11.46 4.05
CA PHE A 102 14.73 -10.33 3.54
C PHE A 102 13.93 -9.02 3.62
N LEU A 103 12.61 -9.06 3.36
CA LEU A 103 11.73 -7.90 3.55
C LEU A 103 11.55 -7.56 5.02
N ARG A 104 11.37 -8.54 5.91
CA ARG A 104 11.34 -8.30 7.37
C ARG A 104 12.62 -7.62 7.84
N GLN A 105 13.78 -8.05 7.35
CA GLN A 105 15.06 -7.42 7.69
C GLN A 105 15.16 -5.99 7.17
N ALA A 106 14.72 -5.75 5.93
CA ALA A 106 14.69 -4.42 5.34
C ALA A 106 13.73 -3.48 6.10
N SER A 107 12.52 -3.93 6.40
CA SER A 107 11.54 -3.20 7.21
C SER A 107 12.07 -2.94 8.61
N ALA A 108 12.61 -3.94 9.30
CA ALA A 108 13.21 -3.76 10.63
C ALA A 108 14.37 -2.76 10.63
N LYS A 109 15.19 -2.72 9.56
CA LYS A 109 16.23 -1.70 9.40
C LYS A 109 15.62 -0.31 9.29
N ALA A 110 14.65 -0.12 8.40
CA ALA A 110 14.03 1.18 8.19
C ALA A 110 13.23 1.67 9.42
N LEU A 111 12.59 0.75 10.15
CA LEU A 111 11.93 1.04 11.42
C LEU A 111 12.94 1.44 12.50
N ARG A 112 14.11 0.80 12.57
CA ARG A 112 15.19 1.27 13.45
C ARG A 112 15.63 2.68 13.07
N GLU A 113 15.77 3.00 11.79
CA GLU A 113 16.12 4.36 11.35
C GLU A 113 15.06 5.39 11.79
N LEU A 114 13.77 5.03 11.73
CA LEU A 114 12.66 5.84 12.21
C LEU A 114 12.73 6.07 13.74
N LEU A 115 13.02 5.03 14.52
CA LEU A 115 13.13 5.12 15.99
C LEU A 115 14.24 6.07 16.47
N HIS A 116 15.25 6.35 15.63
CA HIS A 116 16.28 7.34 15.93
C HIS A 116 15.87 8.77 15.53
N GLN A 117 14.69 8.96 14.95
CA GLN A 117 14.17 10.28 14.61
C GLN A 117 13.32 10.84 15.77
N PRO A 118 13.30 12.17 15.96
CA PRO A 118 12.47 12.80 17.00
C PRO A 118 10.98 12.48 16.80
N ALA A 119 10.30 12.07 17.86
CA ALA A 119 8.85 11.94 17.91
C ALA A 119 8.15 13.31 18.06
N PRO A 120 6.87 13.45 17.70
CA PRO A 120 6.03 12.42 17.07
C PRO A 120 6.43 12.16 15.61
N HIS A 121 6.17 10.96 15.10
CA HIS A 121 6.31 10.62 13.70
C HIS A 121 4.96 10.80 12.98
N ILE A 122 4.98 11.56 11.88
CA ILE A 122 3.80 11.90 11.10
C ILE A 122 4.05 11.44 9.67
N ALA A 123 3.35 10.40 9.23
CA ALA A 123 3.44 9.90 7.87
C ALA A 123 2.50 10.67 6.94
N PHE A 124 3.05 11.24 5.87
CA PHE A 124 2.30 11.82 4.78
C PHE A 124 2.45 10.95 3.53
N HIS A 125 1.33 10.40 3.05
CA HIS A 125 1.26 9.73 1.76
C HIS A 125 0.79 10.72 0.69
N VAL A 126 1.74 11.22 -0.11
CA VAL A 126 1.54 12.23 -1.15
C VAL A 126 1.37 11.52 -2.49
N ARG A 127 0.13 11.18 -2.83
CA ARG A 127 -0.23 10.53 -4.08
C ARG A 127 -0.46 11.56 -5.20
N GLY A 128 0.36 11.51 -6.24
CA GLY A 128 0.23 12.29 -7.48
C GLY A 128 -0.12 11.38 -8.67
N GLY A 129 0.90 10.97 -9.42
CA GLY A 129 0.85 9.81 -10.34
C GLY A 129 -0.12 9.81 -11.55
N ASP A 130 -1.21 9.12 -11.40
CA ASP A 130 -2.34 8.98 -12.33
C ASP A 130 -3.64 9.32 -11.60
N LYS A 131 -3.60 9.18 -10.27
CA LYS A 131 -4.67 9.45 -9.33
C LYS A 131 -5.19 10.87 -9.36
N PHE A 132 -4.34 11.86 -9.64
CA PHE A 132 -4.80 13.24 -9.77
C PHE A 132 -5.90 13.40 -10.83
N ASP A 133 -5.73 12.75 -11.99
CA ASP A 133 -6.70 12.82 -13.09
C ASP A 133 -7.95 12.01 -12.76
N GLU A 134 -7.80 10.91 -12.03
CA GLU A 134 -8.94 10.14 -11.50
C GLU A 134 -9.75 10.94 -10.46
N ASP A 135 -9.09 11.64 -9.54
CA ASP A 135 -9.73 12.44 -8.51
C ASP A 135 -10.46 13.64 -9.13
N GLN A 136 -9.87 14.30 -10.12
CA GLN A 136 -10.55 15.36 -10.87
C GLN A 136 -11.79 14.84 -11.61
N ARG A 137 -11.67 13.72 -12.34
CA ARG A 137 -12.81 13.09 -13.04
C ARG A 137 -13.91 12.66 -12.06
N GLY A 138 -13.50 12.14 -10.90
CA GLY A 138 -14.40 11.71 -9.83
C GLY A 138 -14.93 12.83 -8.94
N LYS A 139 -14.53 14.09 -9.17
CA LYS A 139 -14.82 15.25 -8.28
C LYS A 139 -14.49 14.99 -6.81
N ARG A 140 -13.44 14.22 -6.55
CA ARG A 140 -12.98 13.88 -5.20
C ARG A 140 -12.10 15.02 -4.68
N ALA A 141 -12.11 15.26 -3.37
CA ALA A 141 -11.22 16.24 -2.77
C ALA A 141 -9.77 15.87 -3.13
N SER A 142 -9.07 16.78 -3.80
CA SER A 142 -7.75 16.52 -4.33
C SER A 142 -6.72 16.40 -3.21
N THR A 143 -5.78 15.49 -3.42
CA THR A 143 -4.67 15.15 -2.52
C THR A 143 -3.52 16.16 -2.58
N TYR A 144 -3.84 17.45 -2.76
CA TYR A 144 -2.81 18.48 -2.84
C TYR A 144 -2.03 18.57 -1.52
N PRO A 145 -0.72 18.83 -1.57
CA PRO A 145 0.11 19.05 -0.40
C PRO A 145 -0.50 19.98 0.66
N GLU A 146 -1.10 21.10 0.23
CA GLU A 146 -1.73 22.09 1.10
C GLU A 146 -2.90 21.49 1.88
N HIS A 147 -3.74 20.68 1.23
CA HIS A 147 -4.88 20.05 1.88
C HIS A 147 -4.45 18.99 2.88
N LEU A 148 -3.41 18.21 2.58
CA LEU A 148 -2.89 17.20 3.49
C LEU A 148 -2.38 17.87 4.78
N VAL A 149 -1.53 18.89 4.65
CA VAL A 149 -0.96 19.59 5.82
C VAL A 149 -2.03 20.35 6.60
N ALA A 150 -2.91 21.09 5.93
CA ALA A 150 -3.97 21.85 6.60
C ALA A 150 -4.97 20.94 7.33
N SER A 151 -5.30 19.77 6.75
CA SER A 151 -6.18 18.79 7.41
C SER A 151 -5.55 18.23 8.68
N PHE A 152 -4.25 17.97 8.66
CA PHE A 152 -3.52 17.52 9.84
C PHE A 152 -3.50 18.60 10.93
N GLU A 153 -3.17 19.86 10.58
CA GLU A 153 -3.19 20.98 11.53
C GLU A 153 -4.58 21.18 12.16
N ALA A 154 -5.64 21.04 11.36
CA ALA A 154 -7.01 21.18 11.85
C ALA A 154 -7.42 20.05 12.82
N GLN A 155 -6.98 18.81 12.57
CA GLN A 155 -7.32 17.66 13.42
C GLN A 155 -6.43 17.55 14.67
N HIS A 156 -5.18 18.00 14.56
CA HIS A 156 -4.15 17.87 15.60
C HIS A 156 -3.43 19.21 15.88
N PRO A 157 -4.17 20.26 16.30
CA PRO A 157 -3.63 21.62 16.39
C PRO A 157 -2.49 21.80 17.41
N THR A 158 -2.31 20.85 18.33
CA THR A 158 -1.26 20.87 19.35
C THR A 158 0.01 20.12 18.94
N VAL A 159 -0.01 19.39 17.82
CA VAL A 159 1.11 18.58 17.38
C VAL A 159 2.05 19.42 16.52
N GLN A 160 3.25 19.71 17.03
CA GLN A 160 4.33 20.40 16.32
C GLN A 160 5.68 19.71 16.60
N GLY A 161 6.64 19.89 15.69
CA GLY A 161 7.97 19.30 15.76
C GLY A 161 8.00 17.85 15.29
N GLY A 162 8.93 17.06 15.83
CA GLY A 162 9.06 15.64 15.51
C GLY A 162 9.58 15.39 14.09
N THR A 163 9.09 14.31 13.48
CA THR A 163 9.54 13.84 12.16
C THR A 163 8.36 13.63 11.23
N CYS A 164 8.37 14.32 10.10
CA CYS A 164 7.43 14.09 9.02
C CYS A 164 8.06 13.14 7.99
N ILE A 165 7.48 11.95 7.85
CA ILE A 165 7.87 10.93 6.87
C ILE A 165 7.07 11.21 5.61
N LEU A 166 7.75 11.56 4.51
CA LEU A 166 7.08 11.86 3.25
C LEU A 166 7.29 10.71 2.28
N ILE A 167 6.20 10.05 1.91
CA ILE A 167 6.16 8.94 0.96
C ILE A 167 5.25 9.35 -0.18
N GLY A 168 5.72 9.24 -1.41
CA GLY A 168 4.92 9.58 -2.56
C GLY A 168 5.63 9.27 -3.87
N ASP A 169 4.91 9.57 -4.93
CA ASP A 169 5.22 9.11 -6.28
C ASP A 169 5.32 10.26 -7.29
N ASP A 170 5.25 11.49 -6.80
CA ASP A 170 5.47 12.72 -7.55
C ASP A 170 6.46 13.61 -6.80
N HIS A 171 7.66 13.78 -7.38
CA HIS A 171 8.74 14.54 -6.77
C HIS A 171 8.38 16.02 -6.55
N LYS A 172 7.58 16.63 -7.43
CA LYS A 172 7.16 18.02 -7.27
C LYS A 172 6.23 18.18 -6.07
N LEU A 173 5.24 17.28 -5.96
CA LEU A 173 4.31 17.31 -4.83
C LEU A 173 5.02 16.99 -3.51
N ILE A 174 5.96 16.05 -3.50
CA ILE A 174 6.77 15.73 -2.31
C ILE A 174 7.58 16.95 -1.84
N ASN A 175 8.22 17.68 -2.76
CA ASN A 175 8.96 18.88 -2.39
C ASN A 175 8.05 19.99 -1.85
N GLN A 176 6.87 20.17 -2.45
CA GLN A 176 5.87 21.11 -1.92
C GLN A 176 5.40 20.71 -0.52
N THR A 177 5.08 19.43 -0.29
CA THR A 177 4.72 18.92 1.04
C THR A 177 5.87 19.12 2.03
N GLN A 178 7.11 18.88 1.63
CA GLN A 178 8.30 19.11 2.44
C GLN A 178 8.39 20.56 2.93
N ASP A 179 8.20 21.54 2.05
CA ASP A 179 8.25 22.95 2.40
C ASP A 179 7.08 23.37 3.30
N LEU A 180 5.91 22.76 3.11
CA LEU A 180 4.74 23.00 3.95
C LEU A 180 4.94 22.43 5.36
N VAL A 181 5.31 21.16 5.51
CA VAL A 181 5.47 20.54 6.83
C VAL A 181 6.61 21.18 7.64
N ARG A 182 7.66 21.69 6.99
CA ARG A 182 8.72 22.45 7.68
C ARG A 182 8.20 23.80 8.21
N ARG A 183 7.42 24.53 7.40
CA ARG A 183 6.91 25.85 7.78
C ARG A 183 5.81 25.77 8.84
N HIS A 184 4.87 24.84 8.66
CA HIS A 184 3.66 24.74 9.45
C HIS A 184 3.85 23.85 10.69
N LEU A 185 4.43 22.66 10.50
CA LEU A 185 4.58 21.67 11.56
C LEU A 185 5.95 21.70 12.22
N LYS A 186 6.95 22.38 11.64
CA LYS A 186 8.34 22.43 12.15
C LYS A 186 9.00 21.04 12.26
N CYS A 187 8.54 20.10 11.43
CA CYS A 187 9.07 18.74 11.37
C CYS A 187 10.50 18.66 10.83
N LYS A 188 11.28 17.71 11.34
CA LYS A 188 12.38 17.11 10.57
C LYS A 188 11.79 16.25 9.45
N VAL A 189 12.30 16.35 8.24
CA VAL A 189 11.75 15.59 7.11
C VAL A 189 12.59 14.34 6.85
N MET A 190 11.92 13.19 6.79
CA MET A 190 12.47 11.92 6.34
C MET A 190 11.83 11.57 4.99
N LEU A 191 12.58 11.75 3.91
CA LEU A 191 12.10 11.43 2.56
C LEU A 191 12.22 9.93 2.28
N ARG A 192 11.18 9.36 1.67
CA ARG A 192 11.08 7.98 1.23
C ARG A 192 10.39 7.95 -0.14
N GLY A 193 10.62 6.89 -0.94
CA GLY A 193 10.10 6.81 -2.31
C GLY A 193 10.99 7.48 -3.37
N ILE A 194 10.37 8.00 -4.44
CA ILE A 194 11.08 8.56 -5.60
C ILE A 194 11.74 9.90 -5.22
N THR A 195 13.07 9.90 -5.12
CA THR A 195 13.86 11.10 -4.78
C THR A 195 14.36 11.87 -6.01
N SER A 196 14.15 11.34 -7.22
CA SER A 196 14.56 11.96 -8.48
C SER A 196 13.77 11.36 -9.65
N GLY A 197 13.31 12.18 -10.59
CA GLY A 197 12.65 11.72 -11.81
C GLY A 197 11.19 12.19 -11.96
N SER A 198 10.52 11.65 -12.99
CA SER A 198 9.12 11.90 -13.32
C SER A 198 8.15 11.15 -12.39
N ARG A 199 6.89 11.60 -12.43
CA ARG A 199 5.69 11.07 -11.77
C ARG A 199 5.54 9.56 -12.03
N HIS A 200 5.13 8.78 -11.03
CA HIS A 200 4.85 7.34 -11.22
C HIS A 200 3.62 7.13 -12.08
N GLU A 201 3.77 6.43 -13.20
CA GLU A 201 2.66 5.98 -14.02
C GLU A 201 2.60 4.45 -14.02
N GLN A 202 1.42 3.88 -13.75
CA GLN A 202 1.22 2.43 -13.70
C GLN A 202 1.68 1.74 -14.99
N VAL A 203 1.41 2.36 -16.15
CA VAL A 203 1.78 1.83 -17.46
C VAL A 203 3.29 1.76 -17.63
N GLU A 204 4.01 2.76 -17.15
CA GLU A 204 5.48 2.77 -17.18
C GLU A 204 6.05 1.72 -16.22
N PHE A 205 5.53 1.66 -14.99
CA PHE A 205 5.92 0.65 -14.01
C PHE A 205 5.75 -0.77 -14.56
N ASN A 206 4.62 -1.05 -15.21
CA ASN A 206 4.32 -2.35 -15.78
C ASN A 206 5.31 -2.77 -16.88
N ARG A 207 5.95 -1.81 -17.55
CA ARG A 207 6.95 -2.02 -18.61
C ARG A 207 8.38 -2.15 -18.10
N LEU A 208 8.65 -1.84 -16.83
CA LEU A 208 9.98 -1.98 -16.25
C LEU A 208 10.44 -3.45 -16.26
N PRO A 209 11.75 -3.71 -16.36
CA PRO A 209 12.34 -5.03 -16.13
C PRO A 209 11.90 -5.62 -14.78
N LEU A 210 11.86 -6.96 -14.68
CA LEU A 210 11.42 -7.67 -13.47
C LEU A 210 12.20 -7.21 -12.23
N GLU A 211 13.53 -7.07 -12.33
CA GLU A 211 14.39 -6.66 -11.22
C GLU A 211 14.04 -5.25 -10.70
N ASP A 212 13.77 -4.32 -11.60
CA ASP A 212 13.40 -2.94 -11.25
C ASP A 212 12.00 -2.87 -10.62
N ARG A 213 11.03 -3.61 -11.16
CA ARG A 213 9.69 -3.74 -10.57
C ARG A 213 9.77 -4.38 -9.18
N CYS A 214 10.60 -5.41 -9.03
CA CYS A 214 10.83 -6.07 -7.76
C CYS A 214 11.41 -5.09 -6.73
N ALA A 215 12.49 -4.37 -7.07
CA ALA A 215 13.10 -3.38 -6.17
C ALA A 215 12.14 -2.24 -5.80
N ALA A 216 11.33 -1.76 -6.75
CA ALA A 216 10.28 -0.78 -6.48
C ALA A 216 9.16 -1.34 -5.58
N THR A 217 8.72 -2.58 -5.80
CA THR A 217 7.72 -3.25 -4.95
C THR A 217 8.25 -3.46 -3.53
N GLN A 218 9.49 -3.89 -3.37
CA GLN A 218 10.11 -4.05 -2.06
C GLN A 218 10.20 -2.72 -1.30
N ARG A 219 10.59 -1.63 -1.98
CA ARG A 219 10.60 -0.28 -1.39
C ARG A 219 9.21 0.14 -0.94
N LEU A 220 8.19 -0.07 -1.78
CA LEU A 220 6.80 0.23 -1.43
C LEU A 220 6.35 -0.54 -0.18
N ILE A 221 6.65 -1.84 -0.09
CA ILE A 221 6.33 -2.65 1.10
C ILE A 221 7.01 -2.08 2.35
N VAL A 222 8.31 -1.77 2.27
CA VAL A 222 9.03 -1.18 3.42
C VAL A 222 8.45 0.19 3.81
N ASP A 223 8.08 1.01 2.84
CA ASP A 223 7.48 2.32 3.10
C ASP A 223 6.10 2.19 3.75
N LEU A 224 5.29 1.20 3.35
CA LEU A 224 4.02 0.86 4.03
C LEU A 224 4.25 0.45 5.50
N GLU A 225 5.27 -0.37 5.77
CA GLU A 225 5.62 -0.77 7.14
C GLU A 225 6.02 0.42 8.01
N ILE A 226 6.76 1.37 7.45
CA ILE A 226 7.15 2.61 8.16
C ILE A 226 5.91 3.45 8.46
N MET A 227 5.01 3.65 7.48
CA MET A 227 3.78 4.42 7.69
C MET A 227 2.89 3.80 8.76
N ALA A 228 2.81 2.47 8.79
CA ALA A 228 2.02 1.74 9.79
C ALA A 228 2.55 1.88 11.22
N GLN A 229 3.80 2.32 11.40
CA GLN A 229 4.41 2.57 12.71
C GLN A 229 4.43 4.05 13.11
N ALA A 230 4.01 4.97 12.24
CA ALA A 230 3.91 6.38 12.58
C ALA A 230 2.73 6.61 13.55
N GLU A 231 2.87 7.53 14.51
CA GLU A 231 1.80 7.88 15.45
C GLU A 231 0.63 8.56 14.73
N TYR A 232 0.91 9.24 13.62
CA TYR A 232 -0.09 9.89 12.78
C TYR A 232 0.09 9.52 11.31
N PHE A 233 -1.03 9.32 10.62
CA PHE A 233 -1.06 9.08 9.18
C PHE A 233 -1.97 10.09 8.49
N VAL A 234 -1.46 10.70 7.42
CA VAL A 234 -2.16 11.66 6.58
C VAL A 234 -2.04 11.19 5.14
N GLY A 235 -3.16 10.85 4.54
CA GLY A 235 -3.21 10.37 3.17
C GLY A 235 -4.61 10.47 2.60
N SER A 236 -4.78 10.01 1.36
CA SER A 236 -6.08 9.98 0.73
C SER A 236 -6.80 8.66 0.94
N PRO A 237 -8.06 8.66 1.40
CA PRO A 237 -8.88 7.44 1.46
C PRO A 237 -9.28 6.89 0.08
N THR A 238 -8.91 7.58 -1.01
CA THR A 238 -9.15 7.16 -2.39
C THR A 238 -7.91 6.57 -3.07
N SER A 239 -6.78 6.54 -2.36
CA SER A 239 -5.50 6.16 -2.95
C SER A 239 -5.39 4.67 -3.29
N ASP A 240 -6.19 3.81 -2.65
CA ASP A 240 -6.24 2.37 -2.83
C ASP A 240 -7.52 1.89 -3.56
N ARG A 241 -8.45 2.81 -3.85
CA ARG A 241 -9.75 2.53 -4.49
C ARG A 241 -9.74 2.64 -6.00
#